data_AF-A0A4Q4SEM0-F1
#
_entry.id   AF-A0A4Q4SEM0-F1
#
_cell.length_a   1.000
_cell.length_b   1.000
_cell.length_c   1.000
_cell.angle_alpha   90.00
_cell.angle_beta   90.00
_cell.angle_gamma   90.00
#
_symmetry.space_group_name_H-M   'P 1'
#
loop_
_entity.id
_entity.type
_entity.pdbx_description
1 polymer ?
#
loop_
_entity_poly.entity_id
_entity_poly.type
_entity_poly.pdbx_seq_one_letter_code
_entity_poly.pdbx_strand_id
1 'polypeptide(L)'
;MRFSTLATALTSATLASSRLIGIAAPSTLAPNSTFTLTLLSEGYIQSVADVAVAWGFDIAPGYPGSLGAFTGSAYLGPEKSNQGQDNVTITATVPEELASDSYKGKDILLNAGIYSLYGASGGPVVTGFNVTVKIGETTGGEIVQSDGQAWIQNSIQ
;
A
#
# COMPACT_ATOMS: atom_id res chain seq x y z
N MET A 1 53.03 -21.62 -24.25
CA MET A 1 51.56 -21.72 -24.25
C MET A 1 51.03 -20.53 -23.46
N ARG A 2 50.34 -19.59 -24.11
CA ARG A 2 49.79 -18.40 -23.45
C ARG A 2 48.37 -18.74 -22.99
N PHE A 3 48.19 -18.94 -21.69
CA PHE A 3 46.88 -19.09 -21.10
C PHE A 3 46.27 -17.69 -20.95
N SER A 4 45.36 -17.33 -21.86
CA SER A 4 44.50 -16.18 -21.69
C SER A 4 43.41 -16.53 -20.68
N THR A 5 43.54 -16.04 -19.45
CA THR A 5 42.47 -16.07 -18.44
C THR A 5 41.38 -15.10 -18.87
N LEU A 6 40.30 -15.64 -19.42
CA LEU A 6 39.07 -14.89 -19.67
C LEU A 6 38.38 -14.66 -18.32
N ALA A 7 38.57 -13.48 -17.73
CA ALA A 7 37.85 -13.06 -16.54
C ALA A 7 36.39 -12.77 -16.91
N THR A 8 35.51 -13.74 -16.76
CA THR A 8 34.06 -13.53 -16.80
C THR A 8 33.64 -12.73 -15.57
N ALA A 9 33.45 -11.43 -15.73
CA ALA A 9 32.78 -10.60 -14.75
C ALA A 9 31.31 -11.04 -14.67
N LEU A 10 30.95 -11.84 -13.66
CA LEU A 10 29.56 -12.03 -13.25
C LEU A 10 29.11 -10.69 -12.67
N THR A 11 28.45 -9.86 -13.46
CA THR A 11 27.62 -8.79 -12.91
C THR A 11 26.49 -9.46 -12.15
N SER A 12 26.65 -9.63 -10.84
CA SER A 12 25.59 -10.01 -9.93
C SER A 12 24.50 -8.96 -10.04
N ALA A 13 23.52 -9.18 -10.92
CA ALA A 13 22.28 -8.44 -10.89
C ALA A 13 21.64 -8.75 -9.53
N THR A 14 21.84 -7.87 -8.55
CA THR A 14 21.09 -7.93 -7.31
C THR A 14 19.64 -7.77 -7.72
N LEU A 15 18.87 -8.87 -7.70
CA LEU A 15 17.41 -8.80 -7.70
C LEU A 15 17.08 -7.98 -6.46
N ALA A 16 16.87 -6.67 -6.64
CA ALA A 16 16.48 -5.77 -5.57
C ALA A 16 15.08 -6.20 -5.18
N SER A 17 15.00 -7.13 -4.23
CA SER A 17 13.73 -7.52 -3.67
C SER A 17 13.16 -6.30 -2.94
N SER A 18 11.85 -6.20 -2.90
CA SER A 18 11.13 -5.12 -2.27
C SER A 18 9.89 -5.63 -1.57
N ARG A 19 9.36 -4.78 -0.69
CA ARG A 19 8.10 -5.00 0.00
C ARG A 19 7.33 -3.70 0.08
N LEU A 20 6.02 -3.83 0.26
CA LEU A 20 5.16 -2.69 0.50
C LEU A 20 5.17 -2.30 1.99
N ILE A 21 5.41 -1.01 2.25
CA ILE A 21 5.61 -0.47 3.61
C ILE A 21 4.67 0.65 3.98
N GLY A 22 3.75 1.02 3.09
CA GLY A 22 2.92 2.17 3.36
C GLY A 22 1.91 2.46 2.29
N ILE A 23 1.13 3.50 2.55
CA ILE A 23 0.15 4.04 1.61
C ILE A 23 0.30 5.56 1.48
N ALA A 24 -0.08 6.07 0.32
CA ALA A 24 -0.21 7.49 0.06
C ALA A 24 -1.44 7.78 -0.80
N ALA A 25 -2.06 8.93 -0.55
CA ALA A 25 -3.26 9.38 -1.26
C ALA A 25 -3.28 10.92 -1.32
N PRO A 26 -4.09 11.52 -2.21
CA PRO A 26 -4.38 12.95 -2.14
C PRO A 26 -5.01 13.32 -0.78
N SER A 27 -4.59 14.45 -0.22
CA SER A 27 -5.10 14.95 1.06
C SER A 27 -6.58 15.28 1.04
N THR A 28 -7.17 15.54 -0.14
CA THR A 28 -8.61 15.78 -0.30
C THR A 28 -9.21 14.79 -1.30
N LEU A 29 -10.35 14.20 -0.94
CA LEU A 29 -11.12 13.26 -1.75
C LEU A 29 -12.54 13.78 -1.96
N ALA A 30 -12.98 13.81 -3.22
CA ALA A 30 -14.36 14.13 -3.58
C ALA A 30 -15.21 12.86 -3.67
N PRO A 31 -16.42 12.83 -3.10
CA PRO A 31 -17.36 11.72 -3.27
C PRO A 31 -17.63 11.41 -4.75
N ASN A 32 -17.88 10.13 -5.05
CA ASN A 32 -18.15 9.63 -6.40
C ASN A 32 -17.06 9.98 -7.44
N SER A 33 -15.81 10.12 -7.00
CA SER A 33 -14.65 10.36 -7.87
C SER A 33 -13.61 9.26 -7.72
N THR A 34 -12.71 9.15 -8.69
CA THR A 34 -11.56 8.25 -8.59
C THR A 34 -10.34 8.96 -8.04
N PHE A 35 -9.52 8.25 -7.27
CA PHE A 35 -8.23 8.72 -6.80
C PHE A 35 -7.15 7.65 -6.98
N THR A 36 -5.89 8.07 -6.93
CA THR A 36 -4.75 7.15 -6.97
C THR A 36 -4.35 6.82 -5.54
N LEU A 37 -4.57 5.57 -5.14
CA LEU A 37 -3.98 4.98 -3.95
C LEU A 37 -2.60 4.46 -4.32
N THR A 38 -1.56 5.03 -3.72
CA THR A 38 -0.17 4.62 -3.94
C THR A 38 0.26 3.73 -2.79
N LEU A 39 0.79 2.55 -3.07
CA LEU A 39 1.44 1.69 -2.10
C LEU A 39 2.94 1.97 -2.17
N LEU A 40 3.51 2.33 -1.03
CA LEU A 40 4.92 2.70 -0.91
C LEU A 40 5.77 1.43 -0.89
N SER A 41 6.83 1.40 -1.70
CA SER A 41 7.75 0.28 -1.83
C SER A 41 9.13 0.64 -1.29
N GLU A 42 9.79 -0.30 -0.62
CA GLU A 42 11.19 -0.16 -0.23
C GLU A 42 12.00 -1.39 -0.61
N GLY A 43 13.33 -1.24 -0.72
CA GLY A 43 14.22 -2.38 -0.89
C GLY A 43 14.22 -3.27 0.35
N TYR A 44 14.19 -4.58 0.14
CA TYR A 44 14.16 -5.58 1.20
C TYR A 44 15.12 -6.73 0.90
N ILE A 45 15.75 -7.30 1.94
CA ILE A 45 16.78 -8.34 1.78
C ILE A 45 16.21 -9.70 1.37
N GLN A 46 14.90 -9.88 1.47
CA GLN A 46 14.20 -11.11 1.08
C GLN A 46 13.09 -10.80 0.07
N SER A 47 12.72 -11.79 -0.74
CA SER A 47 11.54 -11.68 -1.60
C SER A 47 10.28 -11.73 -0.73
N VAL A 48 9.36 -10.79 -0.96
CA VAL A 48 8.01 -10.78 -0.39
C VAL A 48 7.02 -10.93 -1.52
N ALA A 49 5.93 -11.66 -1.29
CA ALA A 49 4.82 -11.72 -2.24
C ALA A 49 3.61 -10.98 -1.66
N ASP A 50 3.44 -9.73 -2.05
CA ASP A 50 2.26 -8.90 -1.78
C ASP A 50 1.13 -9.36 -2.69
N VAL A 51 0.12 -10.00 -2.09
CA VAL A 51 -0.93 -10.70 -2.81
C VAL A 51 -2.07 -9.74 -3.15
N ALA A 52 -2.51 -8.96 -2.18
CA ALA A 52 -3.66 -8.08 -2.32
C ALA A 52 -3.59 -6.92 -1.34
N VAL A 53 -4.34 -5.86 -1.64
CA VAL A 53 -4.65 -4.80 -0.69
C VAL A 53 -6.15 -4.61 -0.61
N ALA A 54 -6.65 -4.34 0.58
CA ALA A 54 -7.99 -3.83 0.81
C ALA A 54 -7.89 -2.47 1.51
N TRP A 55 -8.85 -1.59 1.26
CA TRP A 55 -8.93 -0.29 1.91
C TRP A 55 -10.36 0.02 2.32
N GLY A 56 -10.52 1.00 3.21
CA GLY A 56 -11.81 1.48 3.68
C GLY A 56 -11.68 2.83 4.37
N PHE A 57 -12.82 3.37 4.77
CA PHE A 57 -12.91 4.69 5.39
C PHE A 57 -13.50 4.59 6.80
N ASP A 58 -12.92 5.33 7.74
CA ASP A 58 -13.41 5.39 9.11
C ASP A 58 -13.41 6.82 9.65
N ILE A 59 -14.32 7.13 10.56
CA ILE A 59 -14.32 8.40 11.26
C ILE A 59 -13.27 8.30 12.38
N ALA A 60 -12.34 9.26 12.45
CA ALA A 60 -11.34 9.27 13.50
C ALA A 60 -11.97 9.24 14.91
N PRO A 61 -11.42 8.46 15.87
CA PRO A 61 -10.15 7.73 15.81
C PRO A 61 -10.22 6.34 15.16
N GLY A 62 -11.39 5.93 14.65
CA GLY A 62 -11.63 4.61 14.04
C GLY A 62 -11.51 3.43 15.01
N TYR A 63 -11.77 2.21 14.51
CA TYR A 63 -11.58 0.99 15.28
C TYR A 63 -10.23 0.32 14.96
N PRO A 64 -9.36 0.06 15.97
CA PRO A 64 -8.06 -0.56 15.73
C PRO A 64 -8.16 -1.91 15.01
N GLY A 65 -7.29 -2.13 14.01
CA GLY A 65 -7.28 -3.37 13.22
C GLY A 65 -8.44 -3.53 12.24
N SER A 66 -9.24 -2.48 12.02
CA SER A 66 -10.33 -2.46 11.05
C SER A 66 -10.02 -1.52 9.88
N LEU A 67 -10.66 -1.77 8.74
CA LEU A 67 -10.64 -0.86 7.59
C LEU A 67 -11.76 0.20 7.67
N GLY A 68 -12.73 0.02 8.57
CA GLY A 68 -13.94 0.83 8.63
C GLY A 68 -14.98 0.38 7.61
N ALA A 69 -15.69 1.34 7.00
CA ALA A 69 -16.76 1.12 6.04
C ALA A 69 -16.29 1.36 4.59
N PHE A 70 -17.21 1.11 3.64
CA PHE A 70 -17.04 1.35 2.20
C PHE A 70 -15.76 0.74 1.63
N THR A 71 -15.60 -0.56 1.85
CA THR A 71 -14.36 -1.25 1.54
C THR A 71 -14.19 -1.49 0.04
N GLY A 72 -12.96 -1.30 -0.43
CA GLY A 72 -12.50 -1.69 -1.75
C GLY A 72 -11.32 -2.65 -1.64
N SER A 73 -10.99 -3.31 -2.73
CA SER A 73 -9.80 -4.16 -2.80
C SER A 73 -9.24 -4.26 -4.21
N ALA A 74 -7.97 -4.63 -4.29
CA ALA A 74 -7.28 -4.92 -5.53
C ALA A 74 -6.34 -6.12 -5.35
N TYR A 75 -6.36 -7.00 -6.35
CA TYR A 75 -5.33 -8.02 -6.48
C TYR A 75 -4.04 -7.36 -6.98
N LEU A 76 -2.93 -7.62 -6.28
CA LEU A 76 -1.60 -7.16 -6.67
C LEU A 76 -0.92 -8.24 -7.50
N GLY A 77 -0.82 -9.43 -6.93
CA GLY A 77 -0.21 -10.59 -7.57
C GLY A 77 1.27 -10.39 -7.93
N PRO A 78 1.85 -11.36 -8.67
CA PRO A 78 3.25 -11.32 -9.07
C PRO A 78 3.63 -10.10 -9.93
N GLU A 79 2.66 -9.51 -10.62
CA GLU A 79 2.88 -8.37 -11.53
C GLU A 79 3.08 -7.04 -10.79
N LYS A 80 2.55 -6.93 -9.57
CA LYS A 80 2.61 -5.69 -8.77
C LYS A 80 3.30 -5.87 -7.42
N SER A 81 3.87 -7.05 -7.16
CA SER A 81 4.68 -7.30 -5.97
C SER A 81 6.14 -7.47 -6.35
N ASN A 82 7.03 -7.07 -5.44
CA ASN A 82 8.47 -7.29 -5.56
C ASN A 82 9.07 -6.71 -6.86
N GLN A 83 8.49 -5.61 -7.36
CA GLN A 83 8.87 -4.97 -8.63
C GLN A 83 10.07 -4.02 -8.46
N GLY A 84 10.88 -4.18 -7.41
CA GLY A 84 11.90 -3.21 -7.01
C GLY A 84 11.35 -2.06 -6.17
N GLN A 85 12.11 -0.97 -6.07
CA GLN A 85 11.78 0.20 -5.22
C GLN A 85 10.69 1.11 -5.81
N ASP A 86 10.07 0.71 -6.92
CA ASP A 86 8.98 1.47 -7.53
C ASP A 86 7.68 1.28 -6.75
N ASN A 87 6.98 2.38 -6.52
CA ASN A 87 5.69 2.38 -5.86
C ASN A 87 4.60 1.76 -6.76
N VAL A 88 3.60 1.15 -6.13
CA VAL A 88 2.49 0.50 -6.85
C VAL A 88 1.27 1.39 -6.77
N THR A 89 0.65 1.69 -7.91
CA THR A 89 -0.56 2.52 -7.95
C THR A 89 -1.82 1.71 -8.21
N ILE A 90 -2.88 2.05 -7.49
CA ILE A 90 -4.23 1.51 -7.65
C ILE A 90 -5.19 2.65 -7.87
N THR A 91 -6.04 2.52 -8.88
CA THR A 91 -7.19 3.42 -9.06
C THR A 91 -8.30 2.96 -8.12
N ALA A 92 -8.60 3.79 -7.12
CA ALA A 92 -9.66 3.55 -6.16
C ALA A 92 -10.78 4.58 -6.36
N THR A 93 -12.00 4.24 -5.93
CA THR A 93 -13.17 5.12 -6.03
C THR A 93 -13.60 5.56 -4.65
N VAL A 94 -13.90 6.85 -4.51
CA VAL A 94 -14.50 7.43 -3.31
C VAL A 94 -16.01 7.13 -3.35
N PRO A 95 -16.60 6.54 -2.30
CA PRO A 95 -18.02 6.24 -2.25
C PRO A 95 -18.87 7.50 -2.36
N GLU A 96 -20.05 7.40 -2.98
CA GLU A 96 -21.00 8.51 -3.06
C GLU A 96 -21.57 8.87 -1.68
N GLU A 97 -21.69 7.88 -0.79
CA GLU A 97 -22.23 8.03 0.57
C GLU A 97 -21.42 8.99 1.45
N LEU A 98 -20.15 9.21 1.11
CA LEU A 98 -19.31 10.22 1.75
C LEU A 98 -19.73 11.65 1.41
N ALA A 99 -20.66 11.87 0.47
CA ALA A 99 -21.26 13.17 0.21
C ALA A 99 -22.24 13.63 1.31
N SER A 100 -22.65 12.73 2.21
CA SER A 100 -23.57 13.08 3.30
C SER A 100 -22.95 14.05 4.30
N ASP A 101 -23.80 14.81 5.00
CA ASP A 101 -23.40 15.80 6.02
C ASP A 101 -22.59 15.17 7.18
N SER A 102 -22.67 13.85 7.33
CA SER A 102 -21.88 13.09 8.30
C SER A 102 -20.39 13.09 7.99
N TYR A 103 -19.99 13.22 6.72
CA TYR A 103 -18.59 13.11 6.26
C TYR A 103 -18.10 14.37 5.54
N LYS A 104 -18.98 15.07 4.84
CA LYS A 104 -18.63 16.23 4.03
C LYS A 104 -17.91 17.30 4.87
N GLY A 105 -16.75 17.75 4.38
CA GLY A 105 -15.91 18.77 5.02
C GLY A 105 -15.06 18.27 6.20
N LYS A 106 -15.16 16.99 6.57
CA LYS A 106 -14.44 16.40 7.71
C LYS A 106 -13.19 15.67 7.27
N ASP A 107 -12.26 15.57 8.22
CA ASP A 107 -11.10 14.70 8.13
C ASP A 107 -11.51 13.29 8.58
N ILE A 108 -11.21 12.30 7.75
CA ILE A 108 -11.49 10.89 7.97
C ILE A 108 -10.23 10.06 7.73
N LEU A 109 -10.23 8.85 8.27
CA LEU A 109 -9.14 7.90 8.08
C LEU A 109 -9.40 7.08 6.81
N LEU A 110 -8.43 7.10 5.89
CA LEU A 110 -8.31 6.10 4.84
C LEU A 110 -7.38 5.00 5.34
N ASN A 111 -7.95 3.84 5.65
CA ASN A 111 -7.23 2.67 6.14
C ASN A 111 -6.96 1.71 4.98
N ALA A 112 -5.80 1.05 5.00
CA ALA A 112 -5.48 -0.02 4.08
C ALA A 112 -4.82 -1.20 4.82
N GLY A 113 -5.16 -2.41 4.40
CA GLY A 113 -4.53 -3.66 4.84
C GLY A 113 -3.89 -4.35 3.65
N ILE A 114 -2.58 -4.55 3.69
CA ILE A 114 -1.82 -5.26 2.66
C ILE A 114 -1.60 -6.69 3.13
N TYR A 115 -2.04 -7.65 2.33
CA TYR A 115 -1.80 -9.07 2.55
C TYR A 115 -0.56 -9.52 1.79
N SER A 116 0.43 -10.03 2.52
CA SER A 116 1.71 -10.45 1.98
C SER A 116 2.15 -11.81 2.52
N LEU A 117 2.98 -12.51 1.75
CA LEU A 117 3.62 -13.77 2.12
C LEU A 117 5.12 -13.54 2.32
N TYR A 118 5.63 -13.95 3.48
CA TYR A 118 7.03 -13.78 3.87
C TYR A 118 7.78 -15.11 3.99
N GLY A 119 9.05 -15.09 3.57
CA GLY A 119 9.98 -16.19 3.75
C GLY A 119 9.71 -17.41 2.85
N ALA A 120 10.58 -18.41 2.95
CA ALA A 120 10.53 -19.61 2.11
C ALA A 120 9.28 -20.48 2.34
N SER A 121 8.67 -20.39 3.52
CA SER A 121 7.44 -21.10 3.87
C SER A 121 6.17 -20.34 3.50
N GLY A 122 6.26 -19.11 2.99
CA GLY A 122 5.10 -18.30 2.60
C GLY A 122 4.21 -17.91 3.77
N GLY A 123 4.80 -17.47 4.88
CA GLY A 123 4.08 -17.04 6.08
C GLY A 123 3.12 -15.89 5.78
N PRO A 124 1.80 -16.05 5.97
CA PRO A 124 0.82 -15.02 5.66
C PRO A 124 0.80 -13.92 6.72
N VAL A 125 0.95 -12.66 6.30
CA VAL A 125 0.93 -11.48 7.17
C VAL A 125 -0.02 -10.44 6.58
N VAL A 126 -0.78 -9.77 7.43
CA VAL A 126 -1.54 -8.57 7.03
C VAL A 126 -1.00 -7.37 7.79
N THR A 127 -0.56 -6.35 7.06
CA THR A 127 -0.04 -5.10 7.63
C THR A 127 -1.00 -3.96 7.32
N GLY A 128 -1.40 -3.24 8.36
CA GLY A 128 -2.30 -2.10 8.31
C GLY A 128 -1.58 -0.77 8.26
N PHE A 129 -2.10 0.15 7.44
CA PHE A 129 -1.66 1.53 7.33
C PHE A 129 -2.87 2.45 7.31
N ASN A 130 -2.70 3.69 7.73
CA ASN A 130 -3.74 4.71 7.62
C ASN A 130 -3.16 6.08 7.33
N VAL A 131 -3.92 6.89 6.60
CA VAL A 131 -3.67 8.31 6.38
C VAL A 131 -4.95 9.09 6.66
N THR A 132 -4.79 10.35 7.06
CA THR A 132 -5.93 11.25 7.24
C THR A 132 -6.19 12.01 5.95
N VAL A 133 -7.42 11.95 5.45
CA VAL A 133 -7.87 12.64 4.24
C VAL A 133 -9.13 13.46 4.53
N LYS A 134 -9.30 14.57 3.83
CA LYS A 134 -10.46 15.42 3.93
C LYS A 134 -11.49 15.08 2.86
N ILE A 135 -12.77 14.99 3.22
CA ILE A 135 -13.85 14.88 2.24
C ILE A 135 -14.24 16.27 1.75
N GLY A 136 -13.98 16.56 0.48
CA GLY A 136 -14.15 17.88 -0.13
C GLY A 136 -14.91 17.84 -1.46
N GLU A 137 -14.94 18.96 -2.17
CA GLU A 137 -15.62 19.08 -3.47
C GLU A 137 -14.78 18.58 -4.65
N THR A 138 -13.45 18.48 -4.48
CA THR A 138 -12.53 18.08 -5.56
C THR A 138 -11.43 17.20 -5.01
N THR A 139 -11.16 16.09 -5.70
CA THR A 139 -10.04 15.19 -5.39
C THR A 139 -8.72 15.84 -5.79
N GLY A 140 -7.77 15.91 -4.85
CA GLY A 140 -6.47 16.52 -5.08
C GLY A 140 -5.80 17.03 -3.80
N GLY A 141 -4.95 18.05 -3.97
CA GLY A 141 -4.14 18.62 -2.89
C GLY A 141 -2.78 17.92 -2.74
N GLU A 142 -2.10 18.22 -1.65
CA GLU A 142 -0.82 17.58 -1.31
C GLU A 142 -1.02 16.08 -1.07
N ILE A 143 0.01 15.28 -1.33
CA ILE A 143 -0.01 13.85 -1.05
C ILE A 143 0.26 13.64 0.44
N VAL A 144 -0.67 12.97 1.12
CA VAL A 144 -0.47 12.47 2.49
C VAL A 144 -0.03 11.02 2.40
N GLN A 145 0.93 10.65 3.25
CA GLN A 145 1.50 9.31 3.24
C GLN A 145 1.77 8.79 4.65
N SER A 146 1.78 7.48 4.80
CA SER A 146 2.17 6.77 6.02
C SER A 146 3.01 5.55 5.64
N ASP A 147 4.22 5.51 6.18
CA ASP A 147 5.15 4.38 6.20
C ASP A 147 5.22 3.71 7.59
N GLY A 148 4.42 4.22 8.55
CA GLY A 148 4.28 3.66 9.89
C GLY A 148 3.19 2.59 9.93
N GLN A 149 3.56 1.40 10.42
CA GLN A 149 2.61 0.31 10.62
C GLN A 149 1.58 0.70 11.69
N ALA A 150 0.32 0.81 11.30
CA ALA A 150 -0.78 1.08 12.23
C ALA A 150 -1.14 -0.17 13.04
N TRP A 151 -1.07 -1.34 12.40
CA TRP A 151 -1.29 -2.64 13.03
C TRP A 151 -0.70 -3.76 12.17
N ILE A 152 -0.53 -4.94 12.76
CA ILE A 152 -0.06 -6.14 12.07
C ILE A 152 -0.80 -7.36 12.61
N GLN A 153 -1.15 -8.29 11.72
CA GLN A 153 -1.78 -9.56 12.04
C GLN A 153 -0.95 -10.71 11.48
N ASN A 154 -0.89 -11.81 12.25
CA ASN A 154 -0.09 -13.00 11.92
C ASN A 154 1.41 -12.75 11.77
N SER A 155 1.95 -11.69 12.39
CA SER A 155 3.39 -11.53 12.50
C SER A 155 3.97 -12.54 13.48
N ILE A 156 5.06 -13.19 13.09
CA ILE A 156 5.94 -13.88 14.03
C ILE A 156 6.64 -12.76 14.81
N GLN A 157 6.39 -12.67 16.13
CA GLN A 157 7.15 -11.77 17.01
C GLN A 157 8.59 -12.23 17.17
#